data_AF-A0A9W8ZLM7-F1
#
_entry.id   AF-A0A9W8ZLM7-F1
#
_cell.length_a   1.000
_cell.length_b   1.000
_cell.length_c   1.000
_cell.angle_alpha   90.00
_cell.angle_beta   90.00
_cell.angle_gamma   90.00
#
_symmetry.space_group_name_H-M   'P 1'
#
loop_
_entity.id
_entity.type
_entity.pdbx_description
1 polymer ?
#
loop_
_entity_poly.entity_id
_entity_poly.type
_entity_poly.pdbx_seq_one_letter_code
_entity_poly.pdbx_strand_id
1 'polypeptide(L)'
;MMRSLRSAARCFQSPAPRIVRTSGATPIPQRHFSSTTPARLLTAPLNVPKWISENSHMLKPPINNYCVYNDNVTVMIVGGPNERTDYHINETAEWFYQHKGSMLLKVVDENQFRDIHIHEGDMFLLPPNTPHNPVRFKDTVGIVLEQHRPEGSLDRLRWYCQSCGEKVHEAAFHCTDLGTQIKDAVNAFKADTKARTCGNCGTVCDTAPSKTGEKPAKPAQAEKTTEDKLEEEAKDDIAEERGKSAEKAEATAKTSEGDKVPFQPS
;
A
#
# COMPACT_ATOMS: atom_id res chain seq x y z
N MET A 1 25.43 78.86 -54.99
CA MET A 1 25.11 79.03 -56.43
C MET A 1 24.50 77.73 -56.94
N MET A 2 23.66 77.82 -57.99
CA MET A 2 22.78 76.79 -58.58
C MET A 2 21.39 76.64 -57.95
N ARG A 3 20.49 77.48 -58.48
CA ARG A 3 19.05 77.23 -58.61
C ARG A 3 18.83 76.21 -59.74
N SER A 4 17.82 75.35 -59.66
CA SER A 4 16.94 75.03 -60.80
C SER A 4 15.76 74.17 -60.32
N LEU A 5 14.55 74.74 -60.22
CA LEU A 5 13.41 74.55 -61.16
C LEU A 5 12.81 73.13 -61.06
N ARG A 6 11.61 72.97 -60.45
CA ARG A 6 10.27 72.97 -61.11
C ARG A 6 10.29 72.15 -62.42
N SER A 7 9.43 71.17 -62.67
CA SER A 7 7.97 71.30 -62.66
C SER A 7 7.27 69.95 -62.81
N ALA A 8 6.00 69.94 -62.45
CA ALA A 8 5.04 68.84 -62.50
C ALA A 8 4.80 68.25 -63.90
N ALA A 9 4.44 66.97 -63.92
CA ALA A 9 3.54 66.41 -64.92
C ALA A 9 2.50 65.53 -64.22
N ARG A 10 1.24 65.86 -64.47
CA ARG A 10 0.03 65.23 -63.99
C ARG A 10 -0.39 64.06 -64.90
N CYS A 11 -1.16 63.17 -64.28
CA CYS A 11 -2.34 62.48 -64.81
C CYS A 11 -2.17 61.21 -65.66
N PHE A 12 -2.73 60.14 -65.07
CA PHE A 12 -3.57 59.08 -65.62
C PHE A 12 -3.02 58.21 -66.75
N GLN A 13 -2.86 56.91 -66.46
CA GLN A 13 -3.74 55.87 -66.97
C GLN A 13 -3.35 54.51 -66.36
N SER A 14 -4.32 53.83 -65.75
CA SER A 14 -4.20 52.42 -65.36
C SER A 14 -4.35 51.53 -66.60
N PRO A 15 -3.55 50.44 -66.70
CA PRO A 15 -4.00 49.22 -67.32
C PRO A 15 -4.34 48.16 -66.26
N ALA A 16 -5.35 47.37 -66.58
CA ALA A 16 -5.94 46.28 -65.81
C ALA A 16 -4.93 45.17 -65.41
N PRO A 17 -5.28 44.30 -64.43
CA PRO A 17 -4.32 43.44 -63.76
C PRO A 17 -3.95 42.23 -64.61
N ARG A 18 -2.66 41.83 -64.57
CA ARG A 18 -2.28 40.47 -64.96
C ARG A 18 -2.63 39.53 -63.80
N ILE A 19 -3.68 38.74 -64.01
CA ILE A 19 -3.98 37.55 -63.20
C ILE A 19 -2.87 36.53 -63.50
N VAL A 20 -1.94 36.35 -62.56
CA VAL A 20 -1.14 35.12 -62.47
C VAL A 20 -1.91 34.19 -61.55
N ARG A 21 -2.47 33.14 -62.15
CA ARG A 21 -3.19 32.07 -61.47
C ARG A 21 -2.27 30.86 -61.41
N THR A 22 -1.72 30.58 -60.24
CA THR A 22 -1.21 29.28 -59.74
C THR A 22 -0.71 29.58 -58.33
N SER A 23 -0.97 28.85 -57.27
CA SER A 23 -1.84 27.71 -56.96
C SER A 23 -1.90 27.73 -55.42
N GLY A 24 -3.08 27.50 -54.85
CA GLY A 24 -3.28 27.60 -53.41
C GLY A 24 -2.39 26.63 -52.62
N ALA A 25 -1.81 27.14 -51.55
CA ALA A 25 -1.43 26.37 -50.38
C ALA A 25 -1.78 27.20 -49.16
N THR A 26 -2.75 26.74 -48.39
CA THR A 26 -3.13 27.26 -47.08
C THR A 26 -1.93 27.19 -46.12
N PRO A 27 -1.66 28.21 -45.29
CA PRO A 27 -0.65 28.08 -44.26
C PRO A 27 -1.19 27.13 -43.19
N ILE A 28 -0.63 25.93 -43.12
CA ILE A 28 -0.84 25.02 -42.01
C ILE A 28 -0.22 25.69 -40.77
N PRO A 29 -0.94 25.83 -39.64
CA PRO A 29 -0.34 26.40 -38.44
C PRO A 29 0.81 25.48 -38.00
N GLN A 30 2.04 26.01 -38.04
CA GLN A 30 3.20 25.32 -37.48
C GLN A 30 2.95 25.13 -35.99
N ARG A 31 2.57 23.92 -35.61
CA ARG A 31 2.60 23.49 -34.22
C ARG A 31 4.07 23.37 -33.83
N HIS A 32 4.59 24.43 -33.20
CA HIS A 32 5.83 24.33 -32.46
C HIS A 32 5.61 23.37 -31.28
N PHE A 33 5.87 22.09 -31.49
CA PHE A 33 6.18 21.19 -30.39
C PHE A 33 7.65 21.41 -30.03
N SER A 34 7.90 22.52 -29.33
CA SER A 34 9.16 22.71 -28.64
C SER A 34 9.05 22.06 -27.27
N SER A 35 9.56 20.84 -27.18
CA SER A 35 10.13 20.24 -25.96
C SER A 35 10.61 18.84 -26.33
N THR A 36 11.78 18.73 -26.95
CA THR A 36 12.56 17.49 -26.83
C THR A 36 13.10 17.43 -25.42
N THR A 37 12.33 16.85 -24.51
CA THR A 37 12.87 16.17 -23.35
C THR A 37 13.93 15.19 -23.87
N PRO A 38 15.16 15.15 -23.32
CA PRO A 38 16.16 14.21 -23.79
C PRO A 38 15.58 12.80 -23.66
N ALA A 39 15.45 12.11 -24.80
CA ALA A 39 15.01 10.72 -24.82
C ALA A 39 16.00 9.91 -23.99
N ARG A 40 15.52 9.31 -22.89
CA ARG A 40 16.30 8.39 -22.08
C ARG A 40 16.76 7.25 -23.00
N LEU A 41 18.06 7.10 -23.18
CA LEU A 41 18.62 6.05 -24.02
C LEU A 41 18.19 4.69 -23.45
N LEU A 42 17.62 3.84 -24.31
CA LEU A 42 17.20 2.49 -23.92
C LEU A 42 18.43 1.68 -23.50
N THR A 43 18.40 1.12 -22.30
CA THR A 43 19.45 0.24 -21.78
C THR A 43 19.27 -1.19 -22.27
N ALA A 44 20.34 -1.98 -22.27
CA ALA A 44 20.25 -3.41 -22.54
C ALA A 44 19.44 -4.14 -21.45
N PRO A 45 18.71 -5.21 -21.78
CA PRO A 45 18.01 -6.01 -20.78
C PRO A 45 18.94 -6.60 -19.72
N LEU A 46 18.47 -6.70 -18.49
CA LEU A 46 19.20 -7.39 -17.42
C LEU A 46 19.03 -8.91 -17.54
N ASN A 47 20.14 -9.64 -17.62
CA ASN A 47 20.14 -11.09 -17.45
C ASN A 47 20.21 -11.41 -15.94
N VAL A 48 19.07 -11.80 -15.35
CA VAL A 48 18.96 -12.05 -13.90
C VAL A 48 19.94 -13.13 -13.41
N PRO A 49 20.04 -14.32 -14.03
CA PRO A 49 21.00 -15.34 -13.60
C PRO A 49 22.46 -14.85 -13.60
N LYS A 50 22.88 -14.15 -14.66
CA LYS A 50 24.22 -13.58 -14.75
C LYS A 50 24.44 -12.53 -13.66
N TRP A 51 23.50 -11.61 -13.50
CA TRP A 51 23.57 -10.58 -12.46
C TRP A 51 23.69 -11.19 -11.06
N ILE A 52 22.92 -12.23 -10.75
CA ILE A 52 23.02 -12.94 -9.46
C ILE A 52 24.39 -13.58 -9.30
N SER A 53 24.93 -14.22 -10.34
CA SER A 53 26.25 -14.85 -10.26
C SER A 53 27.37 -13.86 -9.92
N GLU A 54 27.25 -12.62 -10.41
CA GLU A 54 28.23 -11.55 -10.20
C GLU A 54 27.98 -10.76 -8.90
N ASN A 55 26.71 -10.64 -8.47
CA ASN A 55 26.28 -9.69 -7.43
C ASN A 55 25.62 -10.33 -6.20
N SER A 56 25.53 -11.66 -6.10
CA SER A 56 24.90 -12.35 -4.96
C SER A 56 25.49 -12.00 -3.59
N HIS A 57 26.73 -11.49 -3.55
CA HIS A 57 27.34 -10.97 -2.33
C HIS A 57 26.62 -9.75 -1.75
N MET A 58 25.88 -8.99 -2.58
CA MET A 58 25.08 -7.82 -2.19
C MET A 58 23.71 -8.20 -1.63
N LEU A 59 23.31 -9.48 -1.71
CA LEU A 59 21.99 -9.96 -1.28
C LEU A 59 22.03 -10.63 0.10
N LYS A 60 23.10 -10.39 0.87
CA LYS A 60 23.33 -10.99 2.20
C LYS A 60 23.14 -9.93 3.30
N PRO A 61 22.81 -10.34 4.53
CA PRO A 61 22.75 -9.41 5.66
C PRO A 61 23.98 -8.51 5.78
N PRO A 62 23.83 -7.25 6.26
CA PRO A 62 22.62 -6.66 6.84
C PRO A 62 21.67 -5.99 5.82
N ILE A 63 22.09 -5.85 4.56
CA ILE A 63 21.29 -5.25 3.48
C ILE A 63 21.09 -6.34 2.44
N ASN A 64 19.93 -6.98 2.46
CA ASN A 64 19.63 -8.14 1.64
C ASN A 64 18.87 -7.79 0.35
N ASN A 65 18.62 -6.51 0.07
CA ASN A 65 17.98 -6.03 -1.16
C ASN A 65 18.90 -5.12 -1.97
N TYR A 66 18.80 -5.20 -3.30
CA TYR A 66 19.46 -4.30 -4.23
C TYR A 66 18.43 -3.70 -5.20
N CYS A 67 18.42 -2.37 -5.32
CA CYS A 67 17.57 -1.66 -6.26
C CYS A 67 18.25 -1.62 -7.63
N VAL A 68 17.70 -2.38 -8.59
CA VAL A 68 18.19 -2.47 -9.97
C VAL A 68 17.74 -1.27 -10.79
N TYR A 69 16.47 -0.89 -10.64
CA TYR A 69 15.88 0.25 -11.33
C TYR A 69 15.06 1.07 -10.33
N ASN A 70 15.25 2.38 -10.35
CA ASN A 70 14.45 3.35 -9.62
C ASN A 70 14.04 4.46 -10.59
N ASP A 71 13.01 4.19 -11.39
CA ASP A 71 12.41 5.13 -12.36
C ASP A 71 10.88 4.99 -12.22
N ASN A 72 10.10 4.92 -13.30
CA ASN A 72 8.65 4.71 -13.24
C ASN A 72 8.19 3.52 -12.35
N VAL A 73 9.05 2.52 -12.19
CA VAL A 73 8.85 1.38 -11.27
C VAL A 73 10.16 1.15 -10.53
N THR A 74 10.05 0.86 -9.24
CA THR A 74 11.16 0.37 -8.41
C THR A 74 11.27 -1.13 -8.60
N VAL A 75 12.40 -1.61 -9.10
CA VAL A 75 12.69 -3.03 -9.30
C VAL A 75 13.82 -3.44 -8.38
N MET A 76 13.54 -4.36 -7.47
CA MET A 76 14.50 -4.86 -6.49
C MET A 76 14.77 -6.34 -6.68
N ILE A 77 16.02 -6.74 -6.49
CA ILE A 77 16.40 -8.14 -6.27
C ILE A 77 16.73 -8.29 -4.79
N VAL A 78 16.13 -9.29 -4.14
CA VAL A 78 16.16 -9.45 -2.68
C VAL A 78 16.54 -10.87 -2.32
N GLY A 79 17.59 -11.03 -1.52
CA GLY A 79 18.00 -12.30 -0.96
C GLY A 79 17.62 -12.49 0.51
N GLY A 80 18.21 -13.50 1.12
CA GLY A 80 18.07 -13.80 2.54
C GLY A 80 19.32 -14.45 3.14
N PRO A 81 19.34 -14.71 4.46
CA PRO A 81 18.18 -14.67 5.34
C PRO A 81 17.83 -13.25 5.80
N ASN A 82 16.54 -12.94 5.94
CA ASN A 82 16.07 -11.72 6.58
C ASN A 82 14.68 -11.93 7.14
N GLU A 83 14.53 -11.54 8.40
CA GLU A 83 13.26 -11.62 9.12
C GLU A 83 13.18 -10.44 10.10
N ARG A 84 11.99 -9.88 10.23
CA ARG A 84 11.70 -8.77 11.14
C ARG A 84 10.31 -8.97 11.73
N THR A 85 9.94 -8.18 12.73
CA THR A 85 8.61 -8.29 13.38
C THR A 85 7.60 -7.24 12.88
N ASP A 86 8.05 -6.24 12.11
CA ASP A 86 7.18 -5.22 11.49
C ASP A 86 6.38 -5.78 10.31
N TYR A 87 5.11 -5.38 10.24
CA TYR A 87 4.28 -5.49 9.04
C TYR A 87 4.30 -4.13 8.34
N HIS A 88 4.76 -4.14 7.10
CA HIS A 88 4.69 -2.99 6.22
C HIS A 88 3.29 -2.87 5.63
N ILE A 89 2.82 -1.63 5.49
CA ILE A 89 1.55 -1.28 4.87
C ILE A 89 1.87 -0.21 3.85
N ASN A 90 1.76 -0.60 2.58
CA ASN A 90 1.98 0.24 1.43
C ASN A 90 0.62 0.60 0.82
N GLU A 91 0.38 1.87 0.51
CA GLU A 91 -0.86 2.32 -0.15
C GLU A 91 -0.93 1.94 -1.63
N THR A 92 0.09 1.25 -2.13
CA THR A 92 0.20 0.75 -3.49
C THR A 92 0.42 -0.76 -3.51
N ALA A 93 0.21 -1.39 -4.67
CA ALA A 93 0.40 -2.83 -4.81
C ALA A 93 1.89 -3.20 -4.86
N GLU A 94 2.20 -4.40 -4.39
CA GLU A 94 3.55 -4.96 -4.46
C GLU A 94 3.53 -6.28 -5.22
N TRP A 95 4.38 -6.41 -6.23
CA TRP A 95 4.48 -7.63 -7.01
C TRP A 95 5.75 -8.40 -6.64
N PHE A 96 5.58 -9.69 -6.36
CA PHE A 96 6.63 -10.61 -5.96
C PHE A 96 6.81 -11.68 -7.04
N TYR A 97 8.07 -12.00 -7.34
CA TYR A 97 8.42 -13.21 -8.08
C TYR A 97 9.63 -13.88 -7.44
N GLN A 98 9.51 -15.16 -7.12
CA GLN A 98 10.56 -15.84 -6.39
C GLN A 98 11.44 -16.65 -7.34
N HIS A 99 12.58 -16.07 -7.72
CA HIS A 99 13.50 -16.67 -8.70
C HIS A 99 14.24 -17.91 -8.19
N LYS A 100 14.60 -17.94 -6.90
CA LYS A 100 15.33 -19.06 -6.26
C LYS A 100 14.88 -19.29 -4.82
N GLY A 101 14.62 -20.55 -4.45
CA GLY A 101 14.14 -20.97 -3.15
C GLY A 101 12.74 -20.44 -2.82
N SER A 102 12.25 -20.66 -1.61
CA SER A 102 10.94 -20.14 -1.17
C SER A 102 11.08 -18.91 -0.28
N MET A 103 10.02 -18.13 -0.16
CA MET A 103 9.85 -17.16 0.92
C MET A 103 8.48 -17.33 1.59
N LEU A 104 8.34 -16.77 2.78
CA LEU A 104 7.08 -16.68 3.49
C LEU A 104 6.68 -15.20 3.58
N LEU A 105 5.48 -14.87 3.11
CA LEU A 105 4.89 -13.56 3.27
C LEU A 105 3.76 -13.67 4.31
N LYS A 106 4.02 -13.20 5.53
CA LYS A 106 2.97 -13.14 6.55
C LYS A 106 2.09 -11.93 6.24
N VAL A 107 0.78 -12.07 6.30
CA VAL A 107 -0.16 -10.97 6.05
C VAL A 107 -1.24 -10.91 7.12
N VAL A 108 -1.88 -9.75 7.23
CA VAL A 108 -3.16 -9.62 7.94
C VAL A 108 -4.24 -9.33 6.91
N ASP A 109 -5.10 -10.31 6.68
CA ASP A 109 -6.19 -10.23 5.70
C ASP A 109 -7.52 -10.38 6.44
N GLU A 110 -8.42 -9.40 6.33
CA GLU A 110 -9.69 -9.37 7.06
C GLU A 110 -9.54 -9.63 8.59
N ASN A 111 -8.52 -9.04 9.21
CA ASN A 111 -8.13 -9.25 10.62
C ASN A 111 -7.64 -10.66 10.97
N GLN A 112 -7.37 -11.50 9.97
CA GLN A 112 -6.79 -12.83 10.15
C GLN A 112 -5.31 -12.83 9.74
N PHE A 113 -4.47 -13.36 10.62
CA PHE A 113 -3.07 -13.62 10.29
C PHE A 113 -2.98 -14.83 9.37
N ARG A 114 -2.33 -14.64 8.23
CA ARG A 114 -2.12 -15.69 7.23
C ARG A 114 -0.67 -15.76 6.81
N ASP A 115 -0.24 -16.97 6.54
CA ASP A 115 1.08 -17.27 6.01
C ASP A 115 0.93 -17.62 4.51
N ILE A 116 1.46 -16.76 3.63
CA ILE A 116 1.48 -16.99 2.18
C ILE A 116 2.85 -17.53 1.80
N HIS A 117 2.92 -18.78 1.38
CA HIS A 117 4.13 -19.38 0.86
C HIS A 117 4.28 -19.02 -0.62
N ILE A 118 5.41 -18.40 -0.98
CA ILE A 118 5.76 -18.06 -2.36
C ILE A 118 6.97 -18.91 -2.72
N HIS A 119 6.75 -20.00 -3.46
CA HIS A 119 7.75 -20.98 -3.82
C HIS A 119 8.60 -20.53 -5.01
N GLU A 120 9.68 -21.26 -5.29
CA GLU A 120 10.52 -20.98 -6.45
C GLU A 120 9.69 -21.07 -7.74
N GLY A 121 9.73 -20.02 -8.56
CA GLY A 121 8.94 -19.88 -9.78
C GLY A 121 7.56 -19.21 -9.57
N ASP A 122 7.10 -19.04 -8.34
CA ASP A 122 5.82 -18.40 -8.07
C ASP A 122 5.88 -16.89 -8.31
N MET A 123 4.75 -16.34 -8.78
CA MET A 123 4.48 -14.90 -8.74
C MET A 123 3.26 -14.62 -7.86
N PHE A 124 3.27 -13.47 -7.19
CA PHE A 124 2.19 -13.04 -6.32
C PHE A 124 2.03 -11.52 -6.38
N LEU A 125 0.80 -11.04 -6.54
CA LEU A 125 0.47 -9.61 -6.48
C LEU A 125 -0.24 -9.34 -5.16
N LEU A 126 0.42 -8.62 -4.27
CA LEU A 126 -0.14 -8.18 -3.00
C LEU A 126 -0.97 -6.90 -3.21
N PRO A 127 -2.27 -6.89 -2.84
CA PRO A 127 -3.10 -5.70 -2.94
C PRO A 127 -2.62 -4.55 -2.05
N PRO A 128 -2.89 -3.29 -2.44
CA PRO A 128 -2.63 -2.12 -1.60
C PRO A 128 -3.24 -2.25 -0.21
N ASN A 129 -2.63 -1.57 0.75
CA ASN A 129 -3.03 -1.49 2.15
C ASN A 129 -3.07 -2.81 2.91
N THR A 130 -2.54 -3.90 2.35
CA THR A 130 -2.42 -5.18 3.03
C THR A 130 -1.21 -5.16 3.97
N PRO A 131 -1.38 -5.25 5.30
CA PRO A 131 -0.25 -5.39 6.22
C PRO A 131 0.48 -6.68 5.92
N HIS A 132 1.78 -6.59 5.65
CA HIS A 132 2.58 -7.74 5.24
C HIS A 132 3.99 -7.72 5.85
N ASN A 133 4.52 -8.89 6.18
CA ASN A 133 5.84 -9.09 6.77
C ASN A 133 6.60 -10.16 5.97
N PRO A 134 7.55 -9.73 5.10
CA PRO A 134 8.35 -10.66 4.30
C PRO A 134 9.41 -11.38 5.14
N VAL A 135 9.36 -12.71 5.13
CA VAL A 135 10.37 -13.61 5.72
C VAL A 135 11.12 -14.31 4.59
N ARG A 136 12.42 -14.04 4.49
CA ARG A 136 13.28 -14.60 3.44
C ARG A 136 14.30 -15.55 4.04
N PHE A 137 14.37 -16.77 3.49
CA PHE A 137 15.30 -17.78 3.98
C PHE A 137 16.69 -17.63 3.37
N LYS A 138 17.68 -18.32 3.94
CA LYS A 138 19.07 -18.33 3.46
C LYS A 138 19.14 -18.84 2.02
N ASP A 139 20.05 -18.27 1.22
CA ASP A 139 20.39 -18.71 -0.13
C ASP A 139 19.22 -18.64 -1.15
N THR A 140 18.21 -17.79 -0.86
CA THR A 140 17.05 -17.50 -1.71
C THR A 140 17.25 -16.21 -2.51
N VAL A 141 16.50 -16.05 -3.61
CA VAL A 141 16.46 -14.82 -4.42
C VAL A 141 15.03 -14.58 -4.90
N GLY A 142 14.50 -13.40 -4.60
CA GLY A 142 13.24 -12.90 -5.13
C GLY A 142 13.41 -11.58 -5.86
N ILE A 143 12.43 -11.24 -6.68
CA ILE A 143 12.27 -9.96 -7.37
C ILE A 143 11.03 -9.31 -6.79
N VAL A 144 11.13 -8.03 -6.44
CA VAL A 144 10.02 -7.22 -5.97
C VAL A 144 9.88 -5.99 -6.85
N LEU A 145 8.67 -5.74 -7.32
CA LEU A 145 8.30 -4.55 -8.06
C LEU A 145 7.35 -3.72 -7.19
N GLU A 146 7.69 -2.45 -7.04
CA GLU A 146 6.84 -1.45 -6.40
C GLU A 146 6.70 -0.24 -7.33
N GLN A 147 5.53 0.40 -7.30
CA GLN A 147 5.39 1.72 -7.93
C GLN A 147 5.93 2.82 -7.01
N HIS A 148 6.25 3.97 -7.60
CA HIS A 148 6.42 5.19 -6.82
C HIS A 148 5.13 5.54 -6.07
N ARG A 149 5.33 6.05 -4.86
CA ARG A 149 4.26 6.46 -3.97
C ARG A 149 3.49 7.63 -4.59
N PRO A 150 2.15 7.53 -4.70
CA PRO A 150 1.31 8.66 -5.10
C PRO A 150 1.55 9.87 -4.20
N GLU A 151 1.31 11.07 -4.72
CA GLU A 151 1.42 12.28 -3.93
C GLU A 151 0.53 12.22 -2.67
N GLY A 152 1.11 12.56 -1.52
CA GLY A 152 0.41 12.53 -0.24
C GLY A 152 0.23 11.15 0.39
N SER A 153 0.58 10.06 -0.30
CA SER A 153 0.49 8.71 0.27
C SER A 153 1.48 8.50 1.41
N LEU A 154 1.09 7.62 2.33
CA LEU A 154 1.87 7.26 3.51
C LEU A 154 2.16 5.76 3.54
N ASP A 155 3.41 5.43 3.82
CA ASP A 155 3.79 4.09 4.26
C ASP A 155 3.62 3.99 5.76
N ARG A 156 3.27 2.81 6.25
CA ARG A 156 3.23 2.51 7.67
C ARG A 156 4.02 1.25 7.98
N LEU A 157 4.70 1.25 9.12
CA LEU A 157 5.15 0.04 9.77
C LEU A 157 4.30 -0.19 11.01
N ARG A 158 3.79 -1.41 11.14
CA ARG A 158 2.92 -1.81 12.25
C ARG A 158 3.47 -3.05 12.95
N TRP A 159 3.42 -3.06 14.27
CA TRP A 159 3.76 -4.21 15.09
C TRP A 159 2.51 -4.75 15.76
N TYR A 160 2.38 -6.08 15.75
CA TYR A 160 1.30 -6.80 16.42
C TYR A 160 1.86 -7.59 17.60
N CYS A 161 1.04 -7.73 18.65
CA CYS A 161 1.40 -8.50 19.82
C CYS A 161 1.54 -9.99 19.46
N GLN A 162 2.69 -10.59 19.74
CA GLN A 162 2.92 -12.01 19.43
C GLN A 162 2.07 -12.96 20.30
N SER A 163 1.50 -12.46 21.40
CA SER A 163 0.64 -13.23 22.31
C SER A 163 -0.84 -13.20 21.92
N CYS A 164 -1.40 -12.01 21.65
CA CYS A 164 -2.84 -11.84 21.41
C CYS A 164 -3.22 -11.27 20.03
N GLY A 165 -2.25 -10.87 19.20
CA GLY A 165 -2.51 -10.32 17.86
C GLY A 165 -2.94 -8.85 17.81
N GLU A 166 -3.09 -8.18 18.96
CA GLU A 166 -3.48 -6.76 19.04
C GLU A 166 -2.44 -5.85 18.37
N LYS A 167 -2.87 -4.73 17.78
CA LYS A 167 -1.93 -3.72 17.27
C LYS A 167 -1.23 -3.03 18.45
N VAL A 168 0.09 -3.10 18.48
CA VAL A 168 0.91 -2.59 19.59
C VAL A 168 1.50 -1.23 19.27
N HIS A 169 2.02 -1.07 18.06
CA HIS A 169 2.61 0.18 17.60
C HIS A 169 2.42 0.36 16.11
N GLU A 170 2.37 1.61 15.67
CA GLU A 170 2.37 1.98 14.25
C GLU A 170 3.12 3.29 14.06
N ALA A 171 4.02 3.31 13.08
CA ALA A 171 4.73 4.49 12.63
C ALA A 171 4.35 4.76 11.17
N ALA A 172 4.03 6.01 10.83
CA ALA A 172 3.71 6.45 9.48
C ALA A 172 4.78 7.42 8.95
N PHE A 173 5.11 7.31 7.67
CA PHE A 173 6.08 8.19 7.03
C PHE A 173 5.80 8.34 5.53
N HIS A 174 6.18 9.48 4.95
CA HIS A 174 6.28 9.62 3.51
C HIS A 174 7.55 8.91 3.04
N CYS A 175 7.40 7.86 2.24
CA CYS A 175 8.53 7.07 1.77
C CYS A 175 9.33 7.82 0.69
N THR A 176 10.53 8.29 1.06
CA THR A 176 11.53 8.89 0.17
C THR A 176 12.79 8.04 0.07
N ASP A 177 13.15 7.34 1.14
CA ASP A 177 14.18 6.29 1.20
C ASP A 177 13.68 5.15 2.09
N LEU A 178 13.06 4.17 1.45
CA LEU A 178 12.43 3.03 2.13
C LEU A 178 13.42 2.31 3.07
N GLY A 179 14.66 2.11 2.64
CA GLY A 179 15.65 1.34 3.40
C GLY A 179 16.04 2.05 4.70
N THR A 180 16.37 3.34 4.60
CA THR A 180 16.78 4.14 5.75
C THR A 180 15.60 4.37 6.71
N GLN A 181 14.43 4.73 6.18
CA GLN A 181 13.26 5.06 7.00
C GLN A 181 12.70 3.83 7.74
N ILE A 182 12.68 2.66 7.10
CA ILE A 182 12.30 1.41 7.79
C ILE A 182 13.28 1.12 8.92
N LYS A 183 14.58 1.23 8.67
CA LYS A 183 15.62 0.95 9.68
C LYS A 183 15.48 1.87 10.89
N ASP A 184 15.23 3.15 10.68
CA ASP A 184 15.05 4.13 11.75
C ASP A 184 13.81 3.83 12.60
N ALA A 185 12.68 3.52 11.96
CA ALA A 185 11.45 3.15 12.65
C ALA A 185 11.59 1.85 13.46
N VAL A 186 12.25 0.83 12.89
CA VAL A 186 12.55 -0.43 13.60
C VAL A 186 13.46 -0.19 14.81
N ASN A 187 14.49 0.64 14.68
CA ASN A 187 15.38 0.97 15.80
C ASN A 187 14.68 1.78 16.89
N ALA A 188 13.82 2.73 16.51
CA ALA A 188 13.01 3.50 17.44
C ALA A 188 12.07 2.58 18.25
N PHE A 189 11.34 1.69 17.56
CA PHE A 189 10.51 0.68 18.22
C PHE A 189 11.32 -0.22 19.16
N LYS A 190 12.50 -0.67 18.72
CA LYS A 190 13.37 -1.53 19.53
C LYS A 190 13.82 -0.88 20.84
N ALA A 191 14.10 0.42 20.81
CA ALA A 191 14.58 1.18 21.96
C ALA A 191 13.47 1.57 22.95
N ASP A 192 12.20 1.58 22.52
CA ASP A 192 11.08 2.03 23.34
C ASP A 192 10.27 0.85 23.93
N THR A 193 10.58 0.48 25.18
CA THR A 193 9.85 -0.57 25.90
C THR A 193 8.36 -0.25 26.04
N LYS A 194 7.97 1.03 26.19
CA LYS A 194 6.56 1.40 26.33
C LYS A 194 5.82 1.18 25.01
N ALA A 195 6.42 1.58 23.88
CA ALA A 195 5.88 1.31 22.55
C ALA A 195 5.77 -0.20 22.27
N ARG A 196 6.64 -1.02 22.86
CA ARG A 196 6.61 -2.48 22.74
C ARG A 196 5.62 -3.18 23.66
N THR A 197 5.11 -2.51 24.69
CA THR A 197 4.16 -3.11 25.64
C THR A 197 2.76 -3.09 25.06
N CYS A 198 2.17 -4.27 24.88
CA CYS A 198 0.79 -4.42 24.42
C CYS A 198 -0.19 -3.85 25.44
N GLY A 199 -1.01 -2.89 25.02
CA GLY A 199 -2.03 -2.28 25.88
C GLY A 199 -3.17 -3.24 26.27
N ASN A 200 -3.40 -4.31 25.50
CA ASN A 200 -4.47 -5.28 25.76
C ASN A 200 -4.06 -6.37 26.78
N CYS A 201 -2.86 -6.93 26.67
CA CYS A 201 -2.44 -8.07 27.53
C CYS A 201 -1.16 -7.83 28.35
N GLY A 202 -0.55 -6.64 28.26
CA GLY A 202 0.67 -6.28 29.00
C GLY A 202 1.95 -6.96 28.49
N THR A 203 1.88 -7.83 27.47
CA THR A 203 3.07 -8.48 26.91
C THR A 203 4.01 -7.46 26.28
N VAL A 204 5.30 -7.49 26.65
CA VAL A 204 6.35 -6.71 25.99
C VAL A 204 6.79 -7.46 24.73
N CYS A 205 6.57 -6.86 23.57
CA CYS A 205 6.78 -7.51 22.28
C CYS A 205 8.26 -7.62 21.92
N ASP A 206 8.60 -8.73 21.27
CA ASP A 206 9.94 -8.98 20.75
C ASP A 206 10.25 -8.12 19.52
N THR A 207 11.53 -7.79 19.37
CA THR A 207 12.04 -6.90 18.30
C THR A 207 12.74 -7.66 17.18
N ALA A 208 12.85 -8.98 17.35
CA ALA A 208 13.32 -9.94 16.36
C ALA A 208 12.49 -11.22 16.52
N PRO A 209 12.31 -12.02 15.46
CA PRO A 209 11.61 -13.29 15.55
C PRO A 209 12.30 -14.25 16.53
N SER A 210 11.51 -15.10 17.20
CA SER A 210 12.04 -16.15 18.07
C SER A 210 12.81 -17.18 17.24
N LYS A 211 14.03 -17.54 17.68
CA LYS A 211 14.83 -18.58 17.04
C LYS A 211 14.26 -19.98 17.20
N THR A 212 13.32 -20.16 18.13
CA THR A 212 12.53 -21.37 18.28
C THR A 212 11.14 -21.05 17.74
N GLY A 213 10.60 -21.88 16.82
CA GLY A 213 9.25 -21.72 16.26
C GLY A 213 8.11 -21.89 17.27
N GLU A 214 8.36 -21.66 18.56
CA GLU A 214 7.37 -21.64 19.61
C GLU A 214 6.65 -20.30 19.59
N LYS A 215 5.33 -20.37 19.37
CA LYS A 215 4.40 -19.29 19.69
C LYS A 215 4.62 -18.91 21.16
N PRO A 216 4.80 -17.63 21.52
CA PRO A 216 4.93 -17.25 22.92
C PRO A 216 3.76 -17.84 23.71
N ALA A 217 4.06 -18.50 24.82
CA ALA A 217 3.03 -19.02 25.70
C ALA A 217 2.08 -17.87 26.03
N LYS A 218 0.79 -18.06 25.78
CA LYS A 218 -0.27 -17.16 26.23
C LYS A 218 0.03 -16.90 27.72
N PRO A 219 0.20 -15.65 28.17
CA PRO A 219 0.28 -15.39 29.59
C PRO A 219 -0.96 -16.02 30.20
N ALA A 220 -0.76 -16.80 31.27
CA ALA A 220 -1.85 -17.43 32.00
C ALA A 220 -2.97 -16.39 32.11
N GLN A 221 -4.16 -16.73 31.63
CA GLN A 221 -5.32 -15.88 31.88
C GLN A 221 -5.28 -15.59 33.37
N ALA A 222 -5.18 -14.31 33.75
CA ALA A 222 -5.41 -13.93 35.12
C ALA A 222 -6.74 -14.60 35.48
N GLU A 223 -6.70 -15.54 36.42
CA GLU A 223 -7.92 -16.18 36.90
C GLU A 223 -8.85 -15.04 37.28
N LYS A 224 -10.00 -14.92 36.58
CA LYS A 224 -11.07 -14.02 36.98
C LYS A 224 -11.28 -14.22 38.47
N THR A 225 -11.13 -13.15 39.24
CA THR A 225 -11.34 -13.24 40.68
C THR A 225 -12.77 -13.72 40.92
N THR A 226 -13.03 -14.28 42.10
CA THR A 226 -14.39 -14.68 42.49
C THR A 226 -15.40 -13.53 42.35
N GLU A 227 -14.94 -12.27 42.41
CA GLU A 227 -15.74 -11.07 42.16
C GLU A 227 -16.11 -10.90 40.68
N ASP A 228 -15.19 -11.14 39.75
CA ASP A 228 -15.46 -11.06 38.31
C ASP A 228 -16.45 -12.13 37.81
N LYS A 229 -16.51 -13.29 38.50
CA LYS A 229 -17.49 -14.35 38.20
C LYS A 229 -18.88 -14.01 38.74
N LEU A 230 -18.96 -13.42 39.92
CA LEU A 230 -20.23 -13.01 40.53
C LEU A 230 -20.89 -11.85 39.77
N GLU A 231 -20.10 -10.94 39.19
CA GLU A 231 -20.65 -9.87 38.35
C GLU A 231 -21.16 -10.35 36.98
N GLU A 232 -20.64 -11.46 36.45
CA GLU A 232 -21.06 -12.02 35.17
C GLU A 232 -22.34 -12.84 35.34
N GLU A 233 -22.42 -13.67 36.39
CA GLU A 233 -23.64 -14.39 36.77
C GLU A 233 -24.80 -13.43 37.09
N ALA A 234 -24.52 -12.31 37.77
CA ALA A 234 -25.54 -11.30 38.06
C ALA A 234 -26.04 -10.53 36.82
N LYS A 235 -25.26 -10.47 35.72
CA LYS A 235 -25.67 -9.82 34.47
C LYS A 235 -26.52 -10.76 33.61
N ASP A 236 -26.25 -12.06 33.66
CA ASP A 236 -27.03 -13.07 32.94
C ASP A 236 -28.44 -13.25 33.56
N ASP A 237 -28.55 -13.22 34.89
CA ASP A 237 -29.83 -13.26 35.60
C ASP A 237 -30.73 -12.06 35.26
N ILE A 238 -30.14 -10.86 35.11
CA ILE A 238 -30.86 -9.63 34.74
C ILE A 238 -31.33 -9.68 33.27
N ALA A 239 -30.57 -10.34 32.38
CA ALA A 239 -30.94 -10.49 30.98
C ALA A 239 -32.10 -11.48 30.81
N GLU A 240 -32.13 -12.57 31.60
CA GLU A 240 -33.20 -13.56 31.56
C GLU A 240 -34.54 -13.02 32.09
N GLU A 241 -34.53 -12.18 33.14
CA GLU A 241 -35.75 -11.51 33.62
C GLU A 241 -36.31 -10.48 32.63
N ARG A 242 -35.44 -9.77 31.89
CA ARG A 242 -35.86 -8.80 30.86
C ARG A 242 -36.48 -9.48 29.64
N GLY A 243 -35.99 -10.67 29.26
CA GLY A 243 -36.58 -11.47 28.19
C GLY A 243 -38.00 -11.95 28.51
N LYS A 244 -38.23 -12.44 29.74
CA LYS A 244 -39.55 -12.95 30.18
C LYS A 244 -40.61 -11.84 30.33
N SER A 245 -40.18 -10.60 30.64
CA SER A 245 -41.09 -9.45 30.74
C SER A 245 -41.55 -8.95 29.34
N ALA A 246 -40.68 -9.02 28.33
CA ALA A 246 -41.01 -8.65 26.95
C ALA A 246 -42.02 -9.62 26.30
N GLU A 247 -41.88 -10.92 26.54
CA GLU A 247 -42.75 -11.95 25.97
C GLU A 247 -44.19 -11.88 26.53
N LYS A 248 -44.35 -11.43 27.78
CA LYS A 248 -45.66 -11.23 28.43
C LYS A 248 -46.38 -9.96 27.94
N ALA A 249 -45.65 -8.94 27.51
CA ALA A 249 -46.22 -7.72 26.96
C ALA A 249 -46.80 -7.94 25.55
N GLU A 250 -46.19 -8.81 24.74
CA GLU A 250 -46.64 -9.10 23.37
C GLU A 250 -47.92 -9.98 23.34
N ALA A 251 -48.11 -10.85 24.33
CA ALA A 251 -49.30 -11.70 24.44
C ALA A 251 -50.59 -10.93 24.79
N THR A 252 -50.47 -9.73 25.38
CA THR A 252 -51.63 -8.93 25.84
C THR A 252 -52.19 -8.02 24.73
N ALA A 253 -51.48 -7.86 23.60
CA ALA A 253 -51.87 -6.99 22.50
C ALA A 253 -52.71 -7.69 21.40
N LYS A 254 -52.92 -9.01 21.47
CA LYS A 254 -53.57 -9.82 20.41
C LYS A 254 -55.06 -10.14 20.65
N THR A 255 -55.71 -9.55 21.63
CA THR A 255 -57.15 -9.78 21.89
C THR A 255 -57.98 -8.49 21.81
N SER A 256 -58.03 -7.85 20.64
CA SER A 256 -59.08 -6.88 20.31
C SER A 256 -59.17 -6.63 18.79
N GLU A 257 -59.58 -7.63 18.02
CA GLU A 257 -60.12 -7.39 16.66
C GLU A 257 -61.65 -7.35 16.75
N GLY A 258 -62.19 -6.12 16.67
CA GLY A 258 -63.61 -5.84 16.52
C GLY A 258 -64.04 -5.73 15.05
N ASP A 259 -65.29 -6.11 14.80
CA ASP A 259 -65.97 -6.28 13.51
C ASP A 259 -65.81 -5.12 12.51
N LYS A 260 -65.55 -5.45 11.24
CA LYS A 260 -65.56 -4.51 10.10
C LYS A 260 -66.84 -4.69 9.25
N VAL A 261 -67.60 -3.61 9.11
CA VAL A 261 -68.71 -3.46 8.15
C VAL A 261 -68.15 -3.15 6.75
N PRO A 262 -68.68 -3.70 5.64
CA PRO A 262 -68.12 -3.50 4.31
C PRO A 262 -68.67 -2.25 3.59
N PHE A 263 -67.79 -1.50 2.95
CA PHE A 263 -68.11 -0.36 2.08
C PHE A 263 -67.98 -0.77 0.60
N GLN A 264 -68.98 -0.45 -0.22
CA GLN A 264 -68.96 -0.65 -1.68
C GLN A 264 -68.69 0.67 -2.41
N PRO A 265 -67.85 0.68 -3.46
CA PRO A 265 -67.53 1.90 -4.19
C PRO A 265 -68.43 2.11 -5.43
N SER A 266 -68.68 3.39 -5.74
CA SER A 266 -69.07 3.92 -7.06
C SER A 266 -67.94 4.74 -7.63
#